data_AF-A0A174SM18-F1
#
_entry.id   AF-A0A174SM18-F1
#
_cell.length_a   1.000
_cell.length_b   1.000
_cell.length_c   1.000
_cell.angle_alpha   90.00
_cell.angle_beta   90.00
_cell.angle_gamma   90.00
#
_symmetry.space_group_name_H-M   'P 1'
#
loop_
_entity.id
_entity.type
_entity.pdbx_description
1 polymer ?
#
loop_
_entity_poly.entity_id
_entity_poly.type
_entity_poly.pdbx_seq_one_letter_code
_entity_poly.pdbx_strand_id
1 'polypeptide(L)'
;MKYFFFQIYHNDSYLLEVDKVDRYKYVTCDICNMILNKRSLIEAHLPFYRIKRKKYHLSGSYDGFNVVSQKFKELYDTYKWDGLVFYPIPKNKDFYLIECTEIVVINKTKRPIEFECKCSKCNQYIGIYGSLPPYINSSEIRKMKTNAFYRSDLEFGYDFEQRYSLFASEEITNVLKMNGLINDKDLIEVVSIDE
;
A
#
# COMPACT_ATOMS: atom_id res chain seq x y z
N MET A 1 -16.03 -13.39 9.39
CA MET A 1 -15.89 -12.39 8.31
C MET A 1 -14.46 -12.45 7.82
N LYS A 2 -14.24 -12.65 6.53
CA LYS A 2 -12.89 -12.80 5.95
C LYS A 2 -12.35 -11.47 5.45
N TYR A 3 -11.04 -11.30 5.59
CA TYR A 3 -10.28 -10.20 5.01
C TYR A 3 -9.18 -10.76 4.13
N PHE A 4 -8.80 -9.99 3.13
CA PHE A 4 -7.80 -10.37 2.15
C PHE A 4 -6.76 -9.27 2.01
N PHE A 5 -5.52 -9.69 1.84
CA PHE A 5 -4.41 -8.88 1.37
C PHE A 5 -4.38 -8.85 -0.16
N PHE A 6 -4.13 -7.68 -0.74
CA PHE A 6 -3.95 -7.52 -2.18
C PHE A 6 -2.49 -7.72 -2.59
N GLN A 7 -2.25 -8.66 -3.49
CA GLN A 7 -0.97 -8.79 -4.20
C GLN A 7 -0.87 -7.69 -5.26
N ILE A 8 -0.02 -6.69 -4.98
CA ILE A 8 0.14 -5.52 -5.84
C ILE A 8 1.25 -5.74 -6.88
N TYR A 9 0.89 -5.78 -8.16
CA TYR A 9 1.86 -5.85 -9.24
C TYR A 9 2.47 -4.48 -9.56
N HIS A 10 3.75 -4.48 -9.94
CA HIS A 10 4.43 -3.26 -10.36
C HIS A 10 3.91 -2.74 -11.71
N ASN A 11 3.66 -1.43 -11.76
CA ASN A 11 3.23 -0.71 -12.96
C ASN A 11 4.41 -0.06 -13.74
N ASP A 12 5.64 -0.50 -13.45
CA ASP A 12 6.88 -0.04 -14.10
C ASP A 12 7.07 1.48 -14.00
N SER A 13 6.90 2.03 -12.80
CA SER A 13 7.08 3.47 -12.56
C SER A 13 7.64 3.75 -11.16
N TYR A 14 8.17 4.95 -10.98
CA TYR A 14 8.51 5.56 -9.70
C TYR A 14 7.74 6.87 -9.61
N LEU A 15 7.13 7.18 -8.46
CA LEU A 15 6.50 8.49 -8.24
C LEU A 15 7.56 9.57 -8.02
N LEU A 16 8.50 9.28 -7.13
CA LEU A 16 9.52 10.21 -6.68
C LEU A 16 10.75 10.17 -7.59
N GLU A 17 10.87 9.19 -8.49
CA GLU A 17 12.04 9.00 -9.36
C GLU A 17 13.38 9.14 -8.61
N VAL A 18 13.45 8.56 -7.39
CA VAL A 18 14.62 8.69 -6.52
C VAL A 18 15.75 7.84 -7.06
N ASP A 19 16.62 8.41 -7.88
CA ASP A 19 17.98 7.89 -8.02
C ASP A 19 18.70 8.06 -6.67
N LYS A 20 19.62 7.15 -6.33
CA LYS A 20 20.52 7.29 -5.18
C LYS A 20 21.23 8.65 -5.17
N VAL A 21 21.53 9.19 -6.35
CA VAL A 21 22.21 10.48 -6.53
C VAL A 21 21.31 11.67 -6.19
N ASP A 22 19.99 11.56 -6.36
CA ASP A 22 19.04 12.68 -6.23
C ASP A 22 18.36 12.77 -4.85
N ARG A 23 18.76 11.92 -3.89
CA ARG A 23 18.17 11.87 -2.55
C ARG A 23 18.27 13.18 -1.77
N TYR A 24 19.26 14.01 -2.06
CA TYR A 24 19.44 15.32 -1.42
C TYR A 24 18.28 16.29 -1.65
N LYS A 25 17.43 16.02 -2.66
CA LYS A 25 16.22 16.81 -2.95
C LYS A 25 15.11 16.57 -1.93
N TYR A 26 15.23 15.52 -1.11
CA TYR A 26 14.23 15.14 -0.11
C TYR A 26 14.71 15.45 1.30
N VAL A 27 13.75 15.64 2.20
CA VAL A 27 14.05 15.65 3.63
C VAL A 27 14.40 14.23 4.04
N THR A 28 15.68 13.96 4.28
CA THR A 28 16.17 12.64 4.67
C THR A 28 16.70 12.67 6.11
N CYS A 29 16.81 11.48 6.71
CA CYS A 29 17.61 11.33 7.92
C CYS A 29 19.10 11.46 7.57
N ASP A 30 19.82 12.37 8.21
CA ASP A 30 21.27 12.57 8.05
C ASP A 30 22.14 11.36 8.48
N ILE A 31 21.59 10.37 9.19
CA ILE A 31 22.31 9.14 9.56
C ILE A 31 22.05 8.03 8.53
N CYS A 32 20.80 7.67 8.29
CA CYS A 32 20.47 6.52 7.44
C CYS A 32 20.03 6.89 6.02
N ASN A 33 19.94 8.18 5.68
CA ASN A 33 19.49 8.71 4.40
C ASN A 33 18.09 8.26 3.94
N MET A 34 17.28 7.69 4.84
CA MET A 34 15.88 7.38 4.58
C MET A 34 15.08 8.67 4.37
N ILE A 35 14.18 8.66 3.39
CA ILE A 35 13.25 9.77 3.16
C ILE A 35 12.27 9.85 4.34
N LEU A 36 12.27 10.99 5.02
CA LEU A 36 11.32 11.29 6.08
C LEU A 36 10.01 11.74 5.45
N ASN A 37 8.90 11.19 5.94
CA ASN A 37 7.54 11.52 5.49
C ASN A 37 7.32 11.41 3.97
N LYS A 38 7.61 10.24 3.40
CA LYS A 38 7.44 9.94 1.96
C LYS A 38 6.10 10.42 1.36
N ARG A 39 5.02 10.37 2.14
CA ARG A 39 3.66 10.72 1.70
C ARG A 39 3.43 12.21 1.52
N SER A 40 4.13 13.08 2.23
CA SER A 40 4.01 14.53 2.02
C SER A 40 4.55 14.98 0.66
N LEU A 41 5.24 14.09 -0.07
CA LEU A 41 5.79 14.37 -1.39
C LEU A 41 4.81 14.05 -2.53
N ILE A 42 3.67 13.40 -2.25
CA ILE A 42 2.72 12.95 -3.28
C ILE A 42 2.31 14.11 -4.19
N GLU A 43 1.79 15.19 -3.61
CA GLU A 43 1.26 16.33 -4.38
C GLU A 43 2.32 17.04 -5.21
N ALA A 44 3.54 17.15 -4.69
CA ALA A 44 4.64 17.80 -5.39
C ALA A 44 5.11 17.01 -6.63
N HIS A 45 5.02 15.67 -6.59
CA HIS A 45 5.52 14.81 -7.66
C HIS A 45 4.43 14.33 -8.62
N LEU A 46 3.17 14.35 -8.21
CA LEU A 46 2.02 13.90 -9.02
C LEU A 46 1.95 14.52 -10.42
N PRO A 47 2.21 15.83 -10.63
CA PRO A 47 2.16 16.44 -11.96
C PRO A 47 3.15 15.84 -12.97
N PHE A 48 4.24 15.25 -12.47
CA PHE A 48 5.29 14.67 -13.30
C PHE A 48 5.14 13.17 -13.48
N TYR A 49 4.46 12.52 -12.55
CA TYR A 49 4.28 11.07 -12.50
C TYR A 49 3.66 10.49 -13.77
N ARG A 50 4.23 9.38 -14.25
CA ARG A 50 3.74 8.67 -15.43
C ARG A 50 3.74 7.16 -15.22
N ILE A 51 2.56 6.56 -15.30
CA ILE A 51 2.41 5.10 -15.29
C ILE A 51 2.81 4.55 -16.66
N LYS A 52 3.79 3.64 -16.69
CA LYS A 52 4.22 2.98 -17.93
C LYS A 52 3.35 1.77 -18.27
N ARG A 53 3.06 0.90 -17.30
CA ARG A 53 2.26 -0.32 -17.49
C ARG A 53 0.82 -0.14 -16.96
N LYS A 54 -0.13 -0.01 -17.87
CA LYS A 54 -1.55 0.34 -17.58
C LYS A 54 -2.53 -0.83 -17.65
N LYS A 55 -2.05 -2.07 -17.65
CA LYS A 55 -2.91 -3.26 -17.83
C LYS A 55 -3.64 -3.71 -16.55
N TYR A 56 -3.35 -3.10 -15.41
CA TYR A 56 -3.86 -3.49 -14.10
C TYR A 56 -4.81 -2.44 -13.55
N HIS A 57 -5.91 -2.86 -12.94
CA HIS A 57 -6.86 -1.95 -12.26
C HIS A 57 -6.41 -1.57 -10.85
N LEU A 58 -5.51 -2.35 -10.25
CA LEU A 58 -4.79 -2.08 -9.00
C LEU A 58 -3.32 -2.49 -9.21
N SER A 59 -2.41 -1.56 -8.96
CA SER A 59 -0.97 -1.74 -9.17
C SER A 59 -0.18 -0.83 -8.25
N GLY A 60 1.16 -0.92 -8.27
CA GLY A 60 2.00 -0.04 -7.49
C GLY A 60 3.25 0.40 -8.24
N SER A 61 3.75 1.58 -7.90
CA SER A 61 5.09 2.03 -8.28
C SER A 61 6.15 1.19 -7.55
N TYR A 62 7.41 1.30 -7.96
CA TYR A 62 8.52 0.63 -7.27
C TYR A 62 8.79 1.24 -5.89
N ASP A 63 8.65 2.56 -5.76
CA ASP A 63 8.76 3.32 -4.51
C ASP A 63 7.52 3.25 -3.58
N GLY A 64 6.66 2.26 -3.81
CA GLY A 64 5.66 1.82 -2.83
C GLY A 64 4.35 2.61 -2.79
N PHE A 65 4.03 3.37 -3.84
CA PHE A 65 2.73 4.04 -3.99
C PHE A 65 1.77 3.18 -4.80
N ASN A 66 0.53 3.07 -4.33
CA ASN A 66 -0.49 2.27 -5.00
C ASN A 66 -1.30 3.12 -5.97
N VAL A 67 -1.73 2.51 -7.07
CA VAL A 67 -2.43 3.15 -8.17
C VAL A 67 -3.61 2.28 -8.57
N VAL A 68 -4.75 2.92 -8.79
CA VAL A 68 -5.97 2.28 -9.28
C VAL A 68 -6.52 2.96 -10.52
N SER A 69 -7.27 2.21 -11.31
CA SER A 69 -7.99 2.73 -12.47
C SER A 69 -9.23 3.54 -12.10
N GLN A 70 -9.73 4.33 -13.05
CA GLN A 70 -11.03 5.02 -12.99
C GLN A 70 -12.17 4.06 -12.63
N LYS A 71 -12.22 2.88 -13.27
CA LYS A 71 -13.26 1.85 -12.99
C LYS A 71 -13.25 1.40 -11.53
N PHE A 72 -12.07 1.30 -10.91
CA PHE A 72 -11.97 0.98 -9.48
C PHE A 72 -12.56 2.12 -8.63
N LYS A 73 -12.19 3.37 -8.93
CA LYS A 73 -12.70 4.54 -8.22
C LYS A 73 -14.23 4.65 -8.33
N GLU A 74 -14.79 4.38 -9.50
CA GLU A 74 -16.25 4.39 -9.71
C GLU A 74 -16.97 3.37 -8.83
N LEU A 75 -16.43 2.15 -8.69
CA LEU A 75 -16.99 1.17 -7.77
C LEU A 75 -16.83 1.61 -6.31
N TYR A 76 -15.67 2.17 -5.95
CA TYR A 76 -15.44 2.72 -4.63
C TYR A 76 -16.50 3.78 -4.25
N ASP A 77 -16.76 4.72 -5.15
CA ASP A 77 -17.75 5.78 -4.95
C ASP A 77 -19.18 5.21 -4.93
N THR A 78 -19.51 4.29 -5.86
CA THR A 78 -20.85 3.69 -5.99
C THR A 78 -21.24 2.88 -4.76
N TYR A 79 -20.34 2.05 -4.26
CA TYR A 79 -20.57 1.21 -3.09
C TYR A 79 -20.29 1.93 -1.77
N LYS A 80 -19.88 3.21 -1.82
CA LYS A 80 -19.57 4.04 -0.66
C LYS A 80 -18.57 3.35 0.28
N TRP A 81 -17.50 2.84 -0.32
CA TRP A 81 -16.40 2.28 0.44
C TRP A 81 -15.61 3.39 1.13
N ASP A 82 -14.87 3.03 2.17
CA ASP A 82 -14.14 3.96 3.04
C ASP A 82 -12.64 3.61 3.10
N GLY A 83 -11.83 4.52 3.65
CA GLY A 83 -10.42 4.31 3.99
C GLY A 83 -9.39 4.55 2.89
N LEU A 84 -9.78 5.08 1.73
CA LEU A 84 -8.87 5.45 0.64
C LEU A 84 -9.01 6.93 0.27
N VAL A 85 -7.87 7.59 0.08
CA VAL A 85 -7.76 8.93 -0.52
C VAL A 85 -7.26 8.77 -1.94
N PHE A 86 -7.90 9.46 -2.90
CA PHE A 86 -7.58 9.38 -4.32
C PHE A 86 -6.94 10.67 -4.82
N TYR A 87 -5.78 10.55 -5.45
CA TYR A 87 -5.07 11.66 -6.08
C TYR A 87 -5.09 11.48 -7.61
N PRO A 88 -5.70 12.40 -8.37
CA PRO A 88 -5.80 12.29 -9.82
C PRO A 88 -4.42 12.45 -10.47
N ILE A 89 -4.01 11.53 -11.34
CA ILE A 89 -2.69 11.58 -11.99
C ILE A 89 -2.80 12.37 -13.31
N PRO A 90 -2.27 13.61 -13.43
CA PRO A 90 -2.58 14.48 -14.57
C PRO A 90 -2.16 13.92 -15.93
N LYS A 91 -1.02 13.20 -15.98
CA LYS A 91 -0.53 12.54 -17.20
C LYS A 91 -1.23 11.22 -17.53
N ASN A 92 -2.12 10.75 -16.66
CA ASN A 92 -2.84 9.48 -16.76
C ASN A 92 -4.29 9.64 -16.28
N LYS A 93 -5.12 10.32 -17.08
CA LYS A 93 -6.49 10.74 -16.72
C LYS A 93 -7.42 9.63 -16.19
N ASP A 94 -7.19 8.37 -16.57
CA ASP A 94 -8.00 7.23 -16.15
C ASP A 94 -7.41 6.47 -14.94
N PHE A 95 -6.47 7.09 -14.22
CA PHE A 95 -5.77 6.49 -13.09
C PHE A 95 -5.60 7.47 -11.94
N TYR A 96 -5.57 6.91 -10.73
CA TYR A 96 -5.44 7.62 -9.48
C TYR A 96 -4.38 6.94 -8.63
N LEU A 97 -3.53 7.73 -7.98
CA LEU A 97 -2.75 7.24 -6.87
C LEU A 97 -3.68 7.14 -5.66
N ILE A 98 -3.56 6.08 -4.87
CA ILE A 98 -4.33 5.90 -3.63
C ILE A 98 -3.41 5.87 -2.42
N GLU A 99 -3.87 6.49 -1.34
CA GLU A 99 -3.34 6.30 0.00
C GLU A 99 -4.42 5.74 0.91
N CYS A 100 -4.08 4.72 1.69
CA CYS A 100 -5.00 4.16 2.68
C CYS A 100 -4.76 4.81 4.05
N THR A 101 -5.83 5.30 4.69
CA THR A 101 -5.76 6.03 5.96
C THR A 101 -5.98 5.13 7.16
N GLU A 102 -6.81 4.10 7.02
CA GLU A 102 -7.16 3.18 8.10
C GLU A 102 -6.03 2.20 8.34
N ILE A 103 -5.48 2.18 9.55
CA ILE A 103 -4.35 1.33 9.92
C ILE A 103 -4.86 0.11 10.69
N VAL A 104 -4.36 -1.07 10.35
CA VAL A 104 -4.50 -2.30 11.12
C VAL A 104 -3.13 -2.78 11.58
N VAL A 105 -3.04 -3.16 12.86
CA VAL A 105 -1.81 -3.71 13.44
C VAL A 105 -1.71 -5.18 13.09
N ILE A 106 -0.62 -5.57 12.42
CA ILE A 106 -0.37 -6.98 12.12
C ILE A 106 0.25 -7.70 13.32
N ASN A 107 -0.05 -8.99 13.45
CA ASN A 107 0.55 -9.85 14.48
C ASN A 107 1.99 -10.19 14.10
N LYS A 108 2.94 -9.68 14.89
CA LYS A 108 4.39 -9.82 14.69
C LYS A 108 4.99 -11.04 15.39
N THR A 109 4.21 -11.76 16.21
CA THR A 109 4.69 -12.90 17.01
C THR A 109 4.48 -14.24 16.30
N LYS A 110 3.39 -14.38 15.55
CA LYS A 110 3.06 -15.62 14.81
C LYS A 110 3.84 -15.77 13.51
N ARG A 111 4.44 -14.69 13.03
CA ARG A 111 5.32 -14.70 11.88
C ARG A 111 6.57 -13.87 12.18
N PRO A 112 7.79 -14.42 12.02
CA PRO A 112 9.00 -13.63 12.17
C PRO A 112 9.00 -12.53 11.10
N ILE A 113 8.80 -11.29 11.56
CA ILE A 113 9.08 -10.10 10.77
C ILE A 113 10.54 -9.76 11.06
N GLU A 114 11.33 -9.70 9.99
CA GLU A 114 12.74 -9.32 10.09
C GLU A 114 12.86 -7.81 9.95
N PHE A 115 13.56 -7.20 10.91
CA PHE A 115 13.81 -5.79 10.97
C PHE A 115 15.30 -5.52 10.79
N GLU A 116 15.67 -4.83 9.73
CA GLU A 116 17.06 -4.59 9.33
C GLU A 116 17.47 -3.14 9.66
N CYS A 117 18.68 -2.98 10.22
CA CYS A 117 19.37 -1.71 10.46
C CYS A 117 18.47 -0.58 10.99
N LYS A 118 18.06 -0.68 12.26
CA LYS A 118 17.34 0.40 12.93
C LYS A 118 18.21 1.65 13.02
N CYS A 119 17.73 2.77 12.50
CA CYS A 119 18.39 4.05 12.66
C CYS A 119 18.16 4.60 14.08
N SER A 120 19.24 4.97 14.77
CA SER A 120 19.18 5.54 16.12
C SER A 120 18.54 6.93 16.20
N LYS A 121 18.49 7.67 15.08
CA LYS A 121 17.92 9.03 15.05
C LYS A 121 16.45 9.07 14.65
N CYS A 122 16.09 8.46 13.52
CA CYS A 122 14.70 8.51 13.04
C CYS A 122 13.85 7.31 13.50
N ASN A 123 14.44 6.32 14.17
CA ASN A 123 13.80 5.07 14.61
C ASN A 123 13.19 4.20 13.49
N GLN A 124 13.44 4.54 12.23
CA GLN A 124 13.04 3.73 11.08
C GLN A 124 14.02 2.58 10.85
N TYR A 125 13.53 1.53 10.21
CA TYR A 125 14.33 0.39 9.74
C TYR A 125 14.58 0.55 8.25
N ILE A 126 15.79 0.24 7.79
CA ILE A 126 16.08 0.27 6.35
C ILE A 126 15.36 -0.87 5.63
N GLY A 127 15.18 -2.02 6.29
CA GLY A 127 14.52 -3.19 5.73
C GLY A 127 13.49 -3.74 6.69
N ILE A 128 12.31 -4.09 6.18
CA ILE A 128 11.28 -4.82 6.91
C ILE A 128 10.76 -5.94 6.01
N TYR A 129 10.95 -7.19 6.41
CA TYR A 129 10.66 -8.36 5.57
C TYR A 129 9.71 -9.36 6.26
N GLY A 130 9.08 -10.20 5.44
CA GLY A 130 8.23 -11.29 5.92
C GLY A 130 6.74 -10.93 5.99
N SER A 131 6.18 -10.29 4.95
CA SER A 131 4.78 -9.84 4.95
C SER A 131 3.70 -10.91 4.68
N LEU A 132 4.01 -12.12 4.15
CA LEU A 132 3.00 -13.00 3.51
C LEU A 132 3.00 -14.51 3.85
N PRO A 133 1.91 -15.11 4.35
CA PRO A 133 0.62 -14.49 4.65
C PRO A 133 0.68 -13.50 5.83
N PRO A 134 -0.18 -12.47 5.80
CA PRO A 134 -0.36 -11.55 6.91
C PRO A 134 -1.24 -12.17 7.99
N TYR A 135 -0.81 -12.02 9.24
CA TYR A 135 -1.55 -12.44 10.42
C TYR A 135 -2.10 -11.19 11.12
N ILE A 136 -3.37 -11.22 11.50
CA ILE A 136 -4.02 -10.15 12.26
C ILE A 136 -4.77 -10.80 13.43
N ASN A 137 -4.71 -10.20 14.62
CA ASN A 137 -5.43 -10.71 15.77
C ASN A 137 -6.95 -10.64 15.55
N SER A 138 -7.69 -11.64 16.01
CA SER A 138 -9.15 -11.67 15.93
C SER A 138 -9.78 -10.43 16.60
N SER A 139 -9.14 -9.88 17.64
CA SER A 139 -9.56 -8.64 18.29
C SER A 139 -9.49 -7.40 17.39
N GLU A 140 -8.46 -7.30 16.54
CA GLU A 140 -8.31 -6.25 15.53
C GLU A 140 -9.30 -6.44 14.39
N ILE A 141 -9.47 -7.67 13.88
CA ILE A 141 -10.45 -7.98 12.83
C ILE A 141 -11.87 -7.58 13.24
N ARG A 142 -12.24 -7.78 14.51
CA ARG A 142 -13.57 -7.38 15.02
C ARG A 142 -13.83 -5.87 14.98
N LYS A 143 -12.79 -5.04 14.96
CA LYS A 143 -12.91 -3.57 14.86
C LYS A 143 -13.00 -3.09 13.42
N MET A 144 -12.59 -3.92 12.45
CA MET A 144 -12.58 -3.57 11.05
C MET A 144 -14.00 -3.61 10.46
N LYS A 145 -14.34 -2.59 9.68
CA LYS A 145 -15.58 -2.47 8.92
C LYS A 145 -15.46 -3.27 7.62
N THR A 146 -16.56 -3.87 7.19
CA THR A 146 -16.57 -4.66 5.95
C THR A 146 -16.55 -3.79 4.69
N ASN A 147 -16.99 -2.55 4.77
CA ASN A 147 -17.02 -1.61 3.65
C ASN A 147 -15.82 -0.64 3.62
N ALA A 148 -14.69 -1.00 4.23
CA ALA A 148 -13.49 -0.15 4.25
C ALA A 148 -12.23 -0.91 3.80
N PHE A 149 -11.28 -0.15 3.26
CA PHE A 149 -9.91 -0.60 3.02
C PHE A 149 -9.04 -0.29 4.23
N TYR A 150 -8.04 -1.13 4.47
CA TYR A 150 -7.07 -0.99 5.56
C TYR A 150 -5.65 -1.16 5.06
N ARG A 151 -4.69 -0.57 5.76
CA ARG A 151 -3.26 -0.81 5.53
C ARG A 151 -2.55 -1.30 6.78
N SER A 152 -1.44 -2.02 6.60
CA SER A 152 -0.59 -2.43 7.71
C SER A 152 0.05 -1.23 8.42
N ASP A 153 0.31 -1.40 9.72
CA ASP A 153 1.10 -0.46 10.54
C ASP A 153 2.58 -0.38 10.10
N LEU A 154 3.05 -1.37 9.34
CA LEU A 154 4.40 -1.44 8.79
C LEU A 154 4.42 -1.25 7.27
N GLU A 155 5.54 -0.73 6.77
CA GLU A 155 5.88 -0.73 5.36
C GLU A 155 6.99 -1.73 5.09
N PHE A 156 6.72 -2.71 4.24
CA PHE A 156 7.62 -3.80 3.92
C PHE A 156 8.43 -3.53 2.67
N GLY A 157 9.66 -4.03 2.64
CA GLY A 157 10.63 -3.82 1.57
C GLY A 157 11.91 -3.22 2.11
N TYR A 158 12.70 -2.63 1.22
CA TYR A 158 13.98 -2.03 1.55
C TYR A 158 14.01 -0.56 1.12
N ASP A 159 14.59 0.28 1.98
CA ASP A 159 14.82 1.69 1.74
C ASP A 159 13.52 2.42 1.32
N PHE A 160 13.59 3.31 0.34
CA PHE A 160 12.43 4.05 -0.17
C PHE A 160 11.40 3.18 -0.94
N GLU A 161 11.73 1.92 -1.26
CA GLU A 161 10.82 0.98 -1.93
C GLU A 161 9.84 0.28 -0.98
N GLN A 162 9.97 0.56 0.32
CA GLN A 162 9.04 0.08 1.34
C GLN A 162 7.58 0.48 0.99
N ARG A 163 6.64 -0.44 1.20
CA ARG A 163 5.20 -0.24 0.93
C ARG A 163 4.35 -0.88 2.01
N TYR A 164 3.20 -0.28 2.31
CA TYR A 164 2.24 -0.93 3.19
C TYR A 164 1.53 -2.08 2.45
N SER A 165 1.07 -3.05 3.21
CA SER A 165 0.14 -4.08 2.76
C SER A 165 -1.28 -3.51 2.75
N LEU A 166 -2.03 -3.69 1.65
CA LEU A 166 -3.41 -3.23 1.51
C LEU A 166 -4.37 -4.40 1.76
N PHE A 167 -5.45 -4.13 2.50
CA PHE A 167 -6.45 -5.12 2.89
C PHE A 167 -7.87 -4.63 2.61
N ALA A 168 -8.78 -5.57 2.34
CA ALA A 168 -10.22 -5.32 2.30
C ALA A 168 -10.99 -6.59 2.69
N SER A 169 -12.28 -6.44 3.00
CA SER A 169 -13.17 -7.55 3.30
C SER A 169 -13.47 -8.41 2.07
N GLU A 170 -14.00 -9.60 2.32
CA GLU A 170 -14.59 -10.46 1.29
C GLU A 170 -15.67 -9.78 0.44
N GLU A 171 -16.47 -8.89 1.04
CA GLU A 171 -17.54 -8.17 0.34
C GLU A 171 -16.96 -7.28 -0.76
N ILE A 172 -15.94 -6.49 -0.44
CA ILE A 172 -15.25 -5.63 -1.39
C ILE A 172 -14.56 -6.46 -2.47
N THR A 173 -13.80 -7.49 -2.09
CA THR A 173 -13.04 -8.28 -3.05
C THR A 173 -13.96 -9.04 -4.01
N ASN A 174 -15.12 -9.51 -3.57
CA ASN A 174 -16.11 -10.13 -4.44
C ASN A 174 -16.66 -9.15 -5.48
N VAL A 175 -16.99 -7.92 -5.08
CA VAL A 175 -17.44 -6.89 -6.04
C VAL A 175 -16.35 -6.58 -7.07
N LEU A 176 -15.09 -6.42 -6.63
CA LEU A 176 -13.96 -6.17 -7.53
C LEU A 176 -13.75 -7.33 -8.52
N LYS A 177 -13.88 -8.59 -8.06
CA LYS A 177 -13.78 -9.79 -8.91
C LYS A 177 -14.91 -9.87 -9.92
N MET A 178 -16.16 -9.69 -9.48
CA MET A 178 -17.34 -9.72 -10.36
C MET A 178 -17.26 -8.69 -11.49
N ASN A 179 -16.59 -7.56 -11.24
CA ASN A 179 -16.38 -6.51 -12.24
C ASN A 179 -15.10 -6.68 -13.07
N GLY A 180 -14.33 -7.76 -12.84
CA GLY A 180 -13.11 -8.08 -13.57
C GLY A 180 -11.91 -7.18 -13.26
N LEU A 181 -11.87 -6.53 -12.10
CA LEU A 181 -10.77 -5.63 -11.72
C LEU A 181 -9.60 -6.40 -11.10
N ILE A 182 -9.90 -7.51 -10.42
CA ILE A 182 -8.94 -8.42 -9.79
C ILE A 182 -9.41 -9.87 -10.00
N ASN A 183 -8.55 -10.83 -9.70
CA ASN A 183 -8.85 -12.27 -9.68
C ASN A 183 -8.34 -12.92 -8.39
N ASP A 184 -8.65 -14.20 -8.17
CA ASP A 184 -8.26 -14.90 -6.93
C ASP A 184 -6.74 -14.99 -6.71
N LYS A 185 -5.93 -14.95 -7.77
CA LYS A 185 -4.46 -14.91 -7.65
C LYS A 185 -3.94 -13.56 -7.16
N ASP A 186 -4.77 -12.53 -7.17
CA ASP A 186 -4.40 -11.19 -6.69
C ASP A 186 -4.65 -11.05 -5.18
N LEU A 187 -5.14 -12.11 -4.52
CA LEU A 187 -5.59 -12.09 -3.13
C LEU A 187 -4.88 -13.16 -2.30
N ILE A 188 -4.59 -12.83 -1.04
CA ILE A 188 -4.16 -13.79 -0.02
C ILE A 188 -5.08 -13.60 1.18
N GLU A 189 -5.73 -14.66 1.65
CA GLU A 189 -6.59 -14.60 2.83
C GLU A 189 -5.75 -14.24 4.07
N VAL A 190 -6.24 -13.28 4.86
CA VAL A 190 -5.65 -12.92 6.15
C VAL A 190 -5.94 -14.04 7.14
N VAL A 191 -4.90 -14.49 7.85
CA VAL A 191 -5.08 -15.49 8.90
C VAL A 191 -5.42 -14.78 10.21
N SER A 192 -6.65 -15.00 10.68
CA SER A 192 -7.10 -14.52 11.99
C SER A 192 -6.48 -15.38 13.09
N ILE A 193 -5.88 -14.74 14.09
CA ILE A 193 -5.30 -15.42 15.25
C ILE A 193 -6.14 -15.10 16.48
N ASP A 194 -6.70 -16.14 17.08
CA ASP A 194 -7.31 -16.03 18.40
C ASP A 194 -6.23 -15.78 19.45
N GLU A 195 -6.51 -14.86 20.35
CA GLU A 195 -5.63 -14.47 21.45
C GLU A 195 -5.52 -15.57 22.51
#